data_AF-A0A4Y9SV77-F1
#
_entry.id   AF-A0A4Y9SV77-F1
#
_cell.length_a   1.000
_cell.length_b   1.000
_cell.length_c   1.000
_cell.angle_alpha   90.00
_cell.angle_beta   90.00
_cell.angle_gamma   90.00
#
_symmetry.space_group_name_H-M   'P 1'
#
loop_
_entity.id
_entity.type
_entity.pdbx_description
1 polymer ?
#
loop_
_entity_poly.entity_id
_entity_poly.type
_entity_poly.pdbx_seq_one_letter_code
_entity_poly.pdbx_strand_id
1 'polypeptide(L)'
;MDLQDQQSAKPSKDAPAMPGRRRFAGVGVILTLASEPGMAAVMCKSPSGSLSGGLRSSPGGQNLVCGGLSPGYWKNHPDAWPRGVYPYKAPPQQATTFASVFPFGSTKLYRTGTLMEVLESTDPSEDPYNFGFHLVAAYLNILSGKMNFLTVDRLKLMWHDVVAYGFYVPTAGSKWYAEDVKRYLESTEN
;
A
#
# COMPACT_ATOMS: atom_id res chain seq x y z
N MET A 1 -6.71 -74.43 16.88
CA MET A 1 -7.16 -73.84 18.14
C MET A 1 -5.95 -73.50 18.98
N ASP A 2 -5.79 -72.20 19.16
CA ASP A 2 -5.21 -71.45 20.29
C ASP A 2 -3.88 -71.84 20.96
N LEU A 3 -2.99 -70.83 20.93
CA LEU A 3 -1.87 -70.49 21.83
C LEU A 3 -2.36 -70.35 23.29
N GLN A 4 -1.61 -70.43 24.41
CA GLN A 4 -0.21 -70.21 24.80
C GLN A 4 -0.11 -70.52 26.33
N ASP A 5 1.08 -70.69 26.91
CA ASP A 5 1.50 -70.07 28.21
C ASP A 5 2.94 -70.54 28.59
N GLN A 6 3.96 -69.69 28.48
CA GLN A 6 4.51 -68.74 29.47
C GLN A 6 5.43 -69.36 30.56
N GLN A 7 6.73 -69.06 30.45
CA GLN A 7 7.66 -69.07 31.58
C GLN A 7 7.63 -67.69 32.26
N SER A 8 7.46 -67.74 33.58
CA SER A 8 7.31 -66.65 34.54
C SER A 8 8.62 -65.89 34.84
N ALA A 9 8.53 -64.58 35.07
CA ALA A 9 9.39 -63.84 36.02
C ALA A 9 8.74 -62.50 36.43
N LYS A 10 8.77 -62.21 37.74
CA LYS A 10 8.20 -61.07 38.51
C LYS A 10 9.38 -60.34 39.23
N PRO A 11 9.21 -59.26 40.04
CA PRO A 11 8.14 -58.24 40.18
C PRO A 11 8.64 -56.79 40.52
N SER A 12 7.74 -55.80 40.50
CA SER A 12 7.57 -54.76 41.55
C SER A 12 6.24 -54.01 41.29
N LYS A 13 5.18 -54.26 42.06
CA LYS A 13 4.73 -53.63 43.33
C LYS A 13 4.22 -52.18 43.19
N ASP A 14 2.88 -52.13 43.21
CA ASP A 14 1.96 -51.12 43.74
C ASP A 14 1.59 -49.88 42.89
N ALA A 15 0.41 -49.98 42.26
CA ALA A 15 -0.49 -48.88 41.87
C ALA A 15 -1.63 -48.79 42.91
N PRO A 16 -2.34 -47.65 43.07
CA PRO A 16 -3.54 -47.45 42.23
C PRO A 16 -3.94 -45.98 41.93
N ALA A 17 -4.61 -45.78 40.79
CA ALA A 17 -5.87 -45.02 40.59
C ALA A 17 -5.95 -44.44 39.16
N MET A 18 -6.80 -45.03 38.31
CA MET A 18 -7.43 -44.33 37.17
C MET A 18 -8.73 -43.67 37.67
N PRO A 19 -9.34 -42.62 37.04
CA PRO A 19 -9.29 -42.27 35.60
C PRO A 19 -9.23 -40.75 35.27
N GLY A 20 -8.43 -40.38 34.27
CA GLY A 20 -8.39 -39.02 33.72
C GLY A 20 -8.29 -39.03 32.20
N ARG A 21 -9.43 -39.20 31.51
CA ARG A 21 -9.52 -39.08 30.06
C ARG A 21 -9.23 -37.62 29.65
N ARG A 22 -8.06 -37.32 29.10
CA ARG A 22 -7.88 -36.21 28.16
C ARG A 22 -7.08 -36.71 26.96
N ARG A 23 -7.78 -36.78 25.84
CA ARG A 23 -7.28 -37.16 24.52
C ARG A 23 -6.69 -35.93 23.82
N PHE A 24 -5.80 -36.21 22.88
CA PHE A 24 -5.33 -35.36 21.77
C PHE A 24 -4.43 -34.18 22.17
N ALA A 25 -3.46 -33.74 21.38
CA ALA A 25 -2.80 -34.19 20.16
C ALA A 25 -1.75 -33.10 19.86
N GLY A 26 -0.71 -33.45 19.08
CA GLY A 26 0.12 -32.57 18.25
C GLY A 26 0.39 -31.13 18.73
N VAL A 27 1.67 -30.80 18.94
CA VAL A 27 2.14 -29.42 19.03
C VAL A 27 1.88 -28.73 17.69
N GLY A 28 0.67 -28.23 17.50
CA GLY A 28 0.26 -27.42 16.37
C GLY A 28 0.73 -26.01 16.62
N VAL A 29 1.78 -25.59 15.92
CA VAL A 29 2.08 -24.17 15.76
C VAL A 29 0.91 -23.58 14.99
N ILE A 30 0.08 -22.77 15.64
CA ILE A 30 -0.93 -21.98 14.96
C ILE A 30 -0.18 -20.86 14.23
N LEU A 31 0.22 -21.12 12.99
CA LEU A 31 0.54 -20.08 12.03
C LEU A 31 -0.78 -19.39 11.70
N THR A 32 -1.15 -18.37 12.47
CA THR A 32 -2.26 -17.49 12.12
C THR A 32 -1.81 -16.67 10.92
N LEU A 33 -1.96 -17.23 9.72
CA LEU A 33 -1.93 -16.44 8.50
C LEU A 33 -3.17 -15.56 8.55
N ALA A 34 -3.01 -14.33 9.05
CA ALA A 34 -4.05 -13.32 8.97
C ALA A 34 -4.21 -12.94 7.49
N SER A 35 -4.98 -13.73 6.76
CA SER A 35 -5.57 -13.31 5.50
C SER A 35 -6.73 -12.39 5.85
N GLU A 36 -6.51 -11.08 5.85
CA GLU A 36 -7.63 -10.14 5.74
C GLU A 36 -8.25 -10.34 4.35
N PRO A 37 -9.48 -10.88 4.25
CA PRO A 37 -10.13 -11.04 2.97
C PRO A 37 -10.75 -9.70 2.56
N GLY A 38 -10.34 -9.19 1.40
CA GLY A 38 -11.24 -8.62 0.40
C GLY A 38 -12.30 -7.60 0.83
N MET A 39 -11.95 -6.65 1.69
CA MET A 39 -12.61 -5.34 1.72
C MET A 39 -11.55 -4.33 1.32
N ALA A 40 -11.85 -3.43 0.38
CA ALA A 40 -10.97 -2.34 -0.06
C ALA A 40 -10.71 -1.37 1.11
N ALA A 41 -9.95 -1.83 2.10
CA ALA A 41 -9.49 -1.02 3.20
C ALA A 41 -8.38 -0.15 2.63
N VAL A 42 -8.69 1.14 2.46
CA VAL A 42 -7.71 2.16 2.10
C VAL A 42 -6.47 2.00 2.99
N MET A 43 -5.32 1.74 2.37
CA MET A 43 -4.04 1.60 3.04
C MET A 43 -3.61 2.95 3.57
N CYS A 44 -3.50 3.04 4.90
CA CYS A 44 -3.02 4.24 5.58
C CYS A 44 -1.65 4.05 6.20
N LYS A 45 -0.67 3.72 5.37
CA LYS A 45 0.69 3.49 5.81
C LYS A 45 1.65 4.19 4.87
N SER A 46 2.75 4.71 5.42
CA SER A 46 3.88 5.18 4.62
C SER A 46 4.44 4.03 3.76
N PRO A 47 5.21 4.32 2.70
CA PRO A 47 5.76 3.28 1.83
C PRO A 47 6.63 2.25 2.57
N SER A 48 7.29 2.64 3.65
CA SER A 48 8.05 1.71 4.50
C SER A 48 7.15 0.95 5.48
N GLY A 49 6.10 1.61 5.98
CA GLY A 49 5.10 1.00 6.86
C GLY A 49 4.23 -0.03 6.15
N SER A 50 4.02 0.09 4.83
CA SER A 50 3.25 -0.88 4.04
C SER A 50 3.93 -2.25 3.95
N LEU A 51 5.26 -2.28 3.96
CA LEU A 51 6.06 -3.51 3.99
C LEU A 51 6.24 -4.06 5.42
N SER A 52 5.91 -3.27 6.44
CA SER A 52 6.06 -3.65 7.84
C SER A 52 4.76 -4.25 8.37
N GLY A 53 4.74 -5.56 8.63
CA GLY A 53 3.58 -6.33 9.09
C GLY A 53 3.04 -5.96 10.48
N GLY A 54 2.45 -4.77 10.63
CA GLY A 54 1.63 -4.38 11.79
C GLY A 54 2.18 -3.29 12.69
N LEU A 55 3.35 -2.70 12.42
CA LEU A 55 3.87 -1.59 13.23
C LEU A 55 3.23 -0.26 12.81
N ARG A 56 2.31 0.25 13.65
CA ARG A 56 1.73 1.59 13.52
C ARG A 56 2.80 2.63 13.84
N SER A 57 3.59 3.02 12.84
CA SER A 57 4.46 4.19 12.92
C SER A 57 3.66 5.41 12.48
N SER A 58 3.01 6.09 13.43
CA SER A 58 2.52 7.46 13.19
C SER A 58 3.68 8.41 13.46
N PRO A 59 4.14 9.21 12.48
CA PRO A 59 5.10 10.28 12.74
C PRO A 59 4.44 11.30 13.71
N GLY A 60 4.79 11.23 14.99
CA GLY A 60 4.51 12.31 15.95
C GLY A 60 3.09 12.41 16.52
N GLY A 61 2.38 11.29 16.72
CA GLY A 61 1.11 11.32 17.48
C GLY A 61 -0.05 12.07 16.80
N GLN A 62 0.07 12.35 15.50
CA GLN A 62 -0.98 13.00 14.71
C GLN A 62 -2.12 12.01 14.46
N ASN A 63 -3.36 12.54 14.43
CA ASN A 63 -4.53 11.77 14.03
C ASN A 63 -4.36 11.34 12.58
N LEU A 64 -4.30 10.03 12.33
CA LEU A 64 -4.09 9.47 11.01
C LEU A 64 -5.33 9.75 10.14
N VAL A 65 -5.14 10.41 9.00
CA VAL A 65 -6.21 10.69 8.03
C VAL A 65 -6.10 9.75 6.84
N CYS A 66 -7.22 9.07 6.59
CA CYS A 66 -7.37 7.89 5.76
C CYS A 66 -8.51 8.03 4.75
N GLY A 67 -8.57 9.17 4.05
CA GLY A 67 -9.70 9.52 3.19
C GLY A 67 -9.32 9.76 1.75
N GLY A 68 -8.27 9.10 1.26
CA GLY A 68 -7.79 9.28 -0.12
C GLY A 68 -8.90 9.03 -1.13
N LEU A 69 -9.00 9.92 -2.11
CA LEU A 69 -9.97 9.87 -3.19
C LEU A 69 -9.26 9.43 -4.48
N SER A 70 -9.94 8.59 -5.26
CA SER A 70 -9.43 8.07 -6.52
C SER A 70 -9.13 9.17 -7.55
N PRO A 71 -8.28 8.91 -8.55
CA PRO A 71 -7.98 9.88 -9.59
C PRO A 71 -9.22 10.15 -10.46
N GLY A 72 -10.11 9.16 -10.59
CA GLY A 72 -11.43 9.34 -11.20
C GLY A 72 -12.30 10.35 -10.47
N TYR A 73 -12.25 10.38 -9.13
CA TYR A 73 -12.93 11.43 -8.36
C TYR A 73 -12.36 12.81 -8.71
N TRP A 74 -11.04 12.97 -8.63
CA TRP A 74 -10.37 14.26 -8.87
C TRP A 74 -10.57 14.78 -10.30
N LYS A 75 -10.60 13.87 -11.27
CA LYS A 75 -10.93 14.19 -12.67
C LYS A 75 -12.32 14.80 -12.80
N ASN A 76 -13.31 14.23 -12.11
CA ASN A 76 -14.70 14.62 -12.22
C ASN A 76 -15.12 15.76 -11.26
N HIS A 77 -14.25 16.17 -10.34
CA HIS A 77 -14.51 17.22 -9.34
C HIS A 77 -13.40 18.29 -9.33
N PRO A 78 -13.20 19.01 -10.46
CA PRO A 78 -12.18 20.08 -10.55
C PRO A 78 -12.41 21.23 -9.55
N ASP A 79 -13.66 21.43 -9.12
CA ASP A 79 -14.06 22.43 -8.11
C ASP A 79 -13.59 22.07 -6.69
N ALA A 80 -13.34 20.78 -6.42
CA ALA A 80 -12.82 20.30 -5.14
C ALA A 80 -11.30 20.42 -5.02
N TRP A 81 -10.60 20.86 -6.08
CA TRP A 81 -9.14 20.90 -6.08
C TRP A 81 -8.59 21.88 -5.03
N PRO A 82 -7.50 21.52 -4.32
CA PRO A 82 -6.87 22.39 -3.34
C PRO A 82 -6.40 23.72 -3.94
N ARG A 83 -6.42 24.79 -3.12
CA ARG A 83 -5.92 26.11 -3.53
C ARG A 83 -4.45 26.02 -3.96
N GLY A 84 -4.11 26.75 -5.03
CA GLY A 84 -2.75 26.79 -5.58
C GLY A 84 -2.47 25.70 -6.61
N VAL A 85 -3.40 24.78 -6.85
CA VAL A 85 -3.35 23.80 -7.93
C VAL A 85 -4.58 23.98 -8.81
N TYR A 86 -4.37 24.17 -10.12
CA TYR A 86 -5.43 24.56 -11.04
C TYR A 86 -5.61 23.51 -12.13
N PRO A 87 -6.81 22.94 -12.30
CA PRO A 87 -7.07 21.89 -13.29
C PRO A 87 -7.09 22.43 -14.73
N TYR A 88 -7.60 23.65 -14.91
CA TYR A 88 -7.77 24.27 -16.21
C TYR A 88 -7.19 25.69 -16.21
N LYS A 89 -6.92 26.21 -17.41
CA LYS A 89 -6.50 27.59 -17.61
C LYS A 89 -7.71 28.52 -17.45
N ALA A 90 -7.66 29.42 -16.48
CA ALA A 90 -8.69 30.43 -16.25
C ALA A 90 -8.00 31.75 -15.84
N PRO A 91 -8.14 32.86 -16.57
CA PRO A 91 -7.45 34.11 -16.23
C PRO A 91 -7.72 34.55 -14.78
N PRO A 92 -6.70 34.95 -13.98
CA PRO A 92 -5.27 35.10 -14.30
C PRO A 92 -4.41 33.83 -14.09
N GLN A 93 -5.02 32.70 -13.75
CA GLN A 93 -4.37 31.45 -13.37
C GLN A 93 -4.04 30.58 -14.60
N GLN A 94 -2.88 29.94 -14.56
CA GLN A 94 -2.51 28.90 -15.52
C GLN A 94 -2.81 27.53 -14.92
N ALA A 95 -3.18 26.57 -15.77
CA ALA A 95 -3.31 25.18 -15.36
C ALA A 95 -1.96 24.67 -14.82
N THR A 96 -1.99 23.92 -13.73
CA THR A 96 -0.79 23.34 -13.15
C THR A 96 -0.26 22.25 -14.07
N THR A 97 0.98 22.40 -14.54
CA THR A 97 1.63 21.41 -15.39
C THR A 97 2.17 20.25 -14.56
N PHE A 98 2.17 19.04 -15.12
CA PHE A 98 2.74 17.87 -14.46
C PHE A 98 4.24 18.09 -14.18
N ALA A 99 5.00 18.54 -15.16
CA ALA A 99 6.43 18.83 -15.02
C ALA A 99 6.77 19.86 -13.92
N SER A 100 5.86 20.79 -13.58
CA SER A 100 6.08 21.74 -12.48
C SER A 100 6.03 21.09 -11.09
N VAL A 101 5.31 19.98 -10.96
CA VAL A 101 5.19 19.22 -9.70
C VAL A 101 6.15 18.03 -9.70
N PHE A 102 6.24 17.32 -10.83
CA PHE A 102 6.95 16.07 -11.06
C PHE A 102 7.84 16.18 -12.31
N PRO A 103 9.06 16.75 -12.19
CA PRO A 103 9.93 17.02 -13.32
C PRO A 103 10.60 15.76 -13.90
N PHE A 104 11.21 15.86 -15.07
CA PHE A 104 12.02 14.81 -15.72
C PHE A 104 11.25 13.61 -16.29
N GLY A 105 9.94 13.73 -16.51
CA GLY A 105 9.18 12.72 -17.22
C GLY A 105 9.61 12.54 -18.68
N SER A 106 9.55 11.31 -19.17
CA SER A 106 10.02 10.93 -20.51
C SER A 106 8.96 11.01 -21.62
N THR A 107 7.68 11.06 -21.27
CA THR A 107 6.57 11.14 -22.23
C THR A 107 6.21 12.60 -22.54
N LYS A 108 5.46 12.86 -23.61
CA LYS A 108 5.04 14.23 -23.94
C LYS A 108 4.08 14.75 -22.87
N LEU A 109 3.16 13.90 -22.43
CA LEU A 109 2.21 14.17 -21.37
C LEU A 109 2.89 14.60 -20.08
N TYR A 110 3.95 13.91 -19.64
CA TYR A 110 4.66 14.32 -18.43
C TYR A 110 5.49 15.60 -18.58
N ARG A 111 6.01 15.89 -19.78
CA ARG A 111 6.83 17.09 -20.01
C ARG A 111 6.00 18.37 -20.15
N THR A 112 4.87 18.30 -20.82
CA THR A 112 4.10 19.49 -21.22
C THR A 112 2.65 19.46 -20.81
N GLY A 113 2.14 18.30 -20.41
CA GLY A 113 0.76 18.15 -20.00
C GLY A 113 0.46 18.78 -18.65
N THR A 114 -0.81 19.08 -18.43
CA THR A 114 -1.38 19.51 -17.16
C THR A 114 -1.68 18.32 -16.26
N LEU A 115 -1.83 18.55 -14.96
CA LEU A 115 -2.29 17.52 -14.04
C LEU A 115 -3.67 16.96 -14.46
N MET A 116 -4.55 17.81 -15.01
CA MET A 116 -5.85 17.35 -15.51
C MET A 116 -5.72 16.51 -16.78
N GLU A 117 -4.87 16.90 -17.73
CA GLU A 117 -4.59 16.08 -18.93
C GLU A 117 -4.02 14.71 -18.55
N VAL A 118 -3.20 14.61 -17.50
CA VAL A 118 -2.74 13.32 -16.97
C VAL A 118 -3.90 12.49 -16.42
N LEU A 119 -4.86 13.10 -15.72
CA LEU A 119 -6.05 12.42 -15.25
C LEU A 119 -7.01 12.01 -16.39
N GLU A 120 -7.02 12.76 -17.48
CA GLU A 120 -7.90 12.49 -18.63
C GLU A 120 -7.29 11.51 -19.64
N SER A 121 -5.97 11.33 -19.62
CA SER A 121 -5.26 10.46 -20.55
C SER A 121 -5.73 9.01 -20.43
N THR A 122 -5.97 8.39 -21.59
CA THR A 122 -6.23 6.96 -21.73
C THR A 122 -5.15 6.26 -22.55
N ASP A 123 -4.08 6.99 -22.92
CA ASP A 123 -2.98 6.48 -23.73
C ASP A 123 -1.91 5.84 -22.85
N PRO A 124 -1.77 4.50 -22.85
CA PRO A 124 -0.79 3.81 -22.02
C PRO A 124 0.66 4.07 -22.44
N SER A 125 0.90 4.64 -23.63
CA SER A 125 2.24 5.06 -24.06
C SER A 125 2.67 6.39 -23.45
N GLU A 126 1.71 7.24 -23.08
CA GLU A 126 1.94 8.54 -22.46
C GLU A 126 1.90 8.47 -20.92
N ASP A 127 1.09 7.56 -20.36
CA ASP A 127 1.05 7.25 -18.93
C ASP A 127 1.13 5.74 -18.66
N PRO A 128 2.32 5.12 -18.75
CA PRO A 128 2.49 3.69 -18.51
C PRO A 128 1.96 3.29 -17.13
N TYR A 129 1.17 2.22 -17.10
CA TYR A 129 0.50 1.69 -15.90
C TYR A 129 -0.50 2.65 -15.23
N ASN A 130 -0.85 3.77 -15.86
CA ASN A 130 -1.55 4.89 -15.21
C ASN A 130 -0.77 5.41 -13.99
N PHE A 131 0.56 5.41 -14.06
CA PHE A 131 1.40 5.81 -12.93
C PHE A 131 1.17 7.28 -12.56
N GLY A 132 1.19 8.17 -13.54
CA GLY A 132 0.90 9.58 -13.40
C GLY A 132 -0.51 9.84 -12.88
N PHE A 133 -1.51 9.11 -13.40
CA PHE A 133 -2.90 9.16 -12.94
C PHE A 133 -3.02 9.01 -11.42
N HIS A 134 -2.44 7.94 -10.84
CA HIS A 134 -2.43 7.71 -9.39
C HIS A 134 -1.51 8.68 -8.62
N LEU A 135 -0.41 9.11 -9.23
CA LEU A 135 0.52 10.08 -8.63
C LEU A 135 -0.16 11.45 -8.43
N VAL A 136 -0.94 11.91 -9.41
CA VAL A 136 -1.71 13.16 -9.33
C VAL A 136 -2.79 13.07 -8.24
N ALA A 137 -3.52 11.96 -8.16
CA ALA A 137 -4.51 11.77 -7.10
C ALA A 137 -3.88 11.80 -5.71
N ALA A 138 -2.77 11.08 -5.51
CA ALA A 138 -2.05 11.10 -4.26
C ALA A 138 -1.61 12.52 -3.86
N TYR A 139 -1.11 13.30 -4.84
CA TYR A 139 -0.74 14.70 -4.63
C TYR A 139 -1.93 15.55 -4.17
N LEU A 140 -3.08 15.44 -4.85
CA LEU A 140 -4.30 16.17 -4.48
C LEU A 140 -4.86 15.72 -3.13
N ASN A 141 -4.75 14.42 -2.81
CA ASN A 141 -5.15 13.86 -1.51
C ASN A 141 -4.31 14.42 -0.35
N ILE A 142 -2.99 14.59 -0.54
CA ILE A 142 -2.12 15.20 0.47
C ILE A 142 -2.47 16.67 0.66
N LEU A 143 -2.60 17.42 -0.43
CA LEU A 143 -2.88 18.86 -0.37
C LEU A 143 -4.28 19.20 0.17
N SER A 144 -5.28 18.36 -0.09
CA SER A 144 -6.64 18.51 0.45
C SER A 144 -6.76 18.04 1.91
N GLY A 145 -5.69 17.50 2.50
CA GLY A 145 -5.70 16.95 3.85
C GLY A 145 -6.48 15.65 3.98
N LYS A 146 -6.76 14.96 2.86
CA LYS A 146 -7.40 13.63 2.84
C LYS A 146 -6.43 12.51 3.20
N MET A 147 -5.13 12.78 3.13
CA MET A 147 -4.05 11.87 3.49
C MET A 147 -2.94 12.63 4.22
N ASN A 148 -2.44 12.09 5.33
CA ASN A 148 -1.33 12.68 6.08
C ASN A 148 -0.19 11.71 6.44
N PHE A 149 -0.27 10.44 6.03
CA PHE A 149 0.80 9.45 6.23
C PHE A 149 1.87 9.46 5.13
N LEU A 150 1.63 10.20 4.05
CA LEU A 150 2.56 10.48 2.96
C LEU A 150 2.66 12.00 2.78
N THR A 151 3.88 12.52 2.59
CA THR A 151 4.11 13.95 2.35
C THR A 151 4.35 14.22 0.87
N VAL A 152 4.14 15.47 0.44
CA VAL A 152 4.42 15.90 -0.94
C VAL A 152 5.89 15.63 -1.31
N ASP A 153 6.82 15.92 -0.41
CA ASP A 153 8.26 15.69 -0.66
C ASP A 153 8.56 14.21 -0.85
N ARG A 154 7.94 13.33 -0.06
CA ARG A 154 8.14 11.89 -0.21
C ARG A 154 7.53 11.38 -1.51
N LEU A 155 6.37 11.88 -1.90
CA LEU A 155 5.73 11.53 -3.18
C LEU A 155 6.59 11.98 -4.38
N LYS A 156 7.14 13.19 -4.33
CA LYS A 156 8.08 13.69 -5.35
C LYS A 156 9.36 12.89 -5.42
N LEU A 157 9.88 12.43 -4.27
CA LEU A 157 11.04 11.55 -4.22
C LEU A 157 10.74 10.18 -4.87
N MET A 158 9.57 9.60 -4.62
CA MET A 158 9.14 8.35 -5.25
C MET A 158 9.12 8.47 -6.78
N TRP A 159 8.57 9.57 -7.29
CA TRP A 159 8.62 9.89 -8.71
C TRP A 159 10.06 10.03 -9.21
N HIS A 160 10.86 10.88 -8.56
CA HIS A 160 12.26 11.13 -8.93
C HIS A 160 13.06 9.84 -9.05
N ASP A 161 12.99 8.97 -8.05
CA ASP A 161 13.79 7.74 -8.02
C ASP A 161 13.36 6.76 -9.13
N VAL A 162 12.05 6.67 -9.40
CA VAL A 162 11.54 5.86 -10.52
C VAL A 162 12.04 6.40 -11.86
N VAL A 163 12.00 7.70 -12.11
CA VAL A 163 12.45 8.25 -13.40
C VAL A 163 13.98 8.29 -13.54
N ALA A 164 14.72 8.51 -12.46
CA ALA A 164 16.18 8.61 -12.49
C ALA A 164 16.88 7.24 -12.46
N TYR A 165 16.35 6.29 -11.69
CA TYR A 165 16.99 5.00 -11.42
C TYR A 165 16.19 3.80 -11.91
N GLY A 166 14.92 4.00 -12.31
CA GLY A 166 14.00 2.92 -12.68
C GLY A 166 13.27 2.29 -11.50
N PHE A 167 13.61 2.64 -10.25
CA PHE A 167 13.00 2.09 -9.05
C PHE A 167 13.13 3.03 -7.86
N TYR A 168 12.20 2.89 -6.92
CA TYR A 168 12.21 3.53 -5.61
C TYR A 168 12.47 2.49 -4.50
N VAL A 169 13.16 2.90 -3.43
CA VAL A 169 13.53 2.00 -2.32
C VAL A 169 12.79 2.45 -1.04
N PRO A 170 11.60 1.89 -0.75
CA PRO A 170 10.85 2.21 0.47
C PRO A 170 11.58 1.78 1.75
N THR A 171 12.26 0.63 1.70
CA THR A 171 13.07 0.06 2.78
C THR A 171 14.31 -0.60 2.17
N ALA A 172 15.39 -0.67 2.95
CA ALA A 172 16.64 -1.29 2.48
C ALA A 172 16.39 -2.71 1.98
N GLY A 173 16.84 -3.01 0.76
CA GLY A 173 16.70 -4.33 0.13
C GLY A 173 15.38 -4.55 -0.62
N SER A 174 14.42 -3.62 -0.58
CA SER A 174 13.19 -3.71 -1.37
C SER A 174 13.18 -2.65 -2.46
N LYS A 175 13.05 -3.06 -3.73
CA LYS A 175 12.95 -2.16 -4.87
C LYS A 175 11.51 -2.18 -5.40
N TRP A 176 10.93 -1.02 -5.59
CA TRP A 176 9.62 -0.82 -6.20
C TRP A 176 9.79 -0.16 -7.55
N TYR A 177 9.34 -0.82 -8.60
CA TYR A 177 9.27 -0.25 -9.94
C TYR A 177 8.00 0.60 -10.09
N ALA A 178 7.85 1.26 -11.24
CA ALA A 178 6.70 2.13 -11.49
C ALA A 178 5.34 1.46 -11.17
N GLU A 179 5.16 0.20 -11.55
CA GLU A 179 3.94 -0.56 -11.26
C GLU A 179 3.72 -0.82 -9.76
N ASP A 180 4.78 -1.12 -9.01
CA ASP A 180 4.70 -1.33 -7.55
C ASP A 180 4.34 -0.03 -6.83
N VAL A 181 4.98 1.07 -7.23
CA VAL A 181 4.69 2.40 -6.69
C VAL A 181 3.24 2.77 -7.00
N LYS A 182 2.80 2.58 -8.25
CA LYS A 182 1.41 2.77 -8.66
C LYS A 182 0.46 1.95 -7.80
N ARG A 183 0.71 0.65 -7.63
CA ARG A 183 -0.14 -0.26 -6.82
C ARG A 183 -0.21 0.19 -5.37
N TYR A 184 0.89 0.68 -4.82
CA TYR A 184 0.89 1.27 -3.49
C TYR A 184 0.00 2.52 -3.44
N LEU A 185 0.12 3.45 -4.39
CA LEU A 185 -0.72 4.66 -4.42
C LEU A 185 -2.20 4.33 -4.62
N GLU A 186 -2.52 3.40 -5.52
CA GLU A 186 -3.88 2.88 -5.72
C GLU A 186 -4.47 2.28 -4.44
N SER A 187 -3.64 1.65 -3.60
CA SER A 187 -4.11 1.13 -2.32
C SER A 187 -4.47 2.24 -1.32
N THR A 188 -4.04 3.49 -1.54
CA THR A 188 -4.28 4.64 -0.64
C THR A 188 -5.54 5.44 -0.96
N GLU A 189 -6.33 5.03 -1.94
CA GLU A 189 -7.47 5.77 -2.48
C GLU A 189 -8.73 4.90 -2.59
N ASN A 190 -9.89 5.56 -2.65
CA ASN A 190 -11.23 4.97 -2.68
C ASN A 190 -12.09 5.56 -3.80
#